data_AF-A0AAN5B076-F1
#
_entry.id   AF-A0AAN5B076-F1
#
_cell.length_a   1.000
_cell.length_b   1.000
_cell.length_c   1.000
_cell.angle_alpha   90.00
_cell.angle_beta   90.00
_cell.angle_gamma   90.00
#
_symmetry.space_group_name_H-M   'P 1'
#
loop_
_entity.id
_entity.type
_entity.pdbx_description
1 polymer ?
#
loop_
_entity_poly.entity_id
_entity_poly.type
_entity_poly.pdbx_seq_one_letter_code
_entity_poly.pdbx_strand_id
1 'polypeptide(L)'
;MNPATCAICGQPLDDAAEGAYGDWVAFADHDNHTLPEPGSRAPGLAYFCAEHLALARERAAWRCHDAVQALRLHAGAQAASAPQALSAPAPLAGAAEADLAPQSPWWQRWWG
;
A
#
# COMPACT_ATOMS: atom_id res chain seq x y z
N MET A 1 -4.12 -22.49 -0.04
CA MET A 1 -4.76 -21.53 -0.96
C MET A 1 -4.05 -20.20 -0.77
N ASN A 2 -3.59 -19.54 -1.84
CA ASN A 2 -3.05 -18.19 -1.71
C ASN A 2 -4.22 -17.21 -1.53
N PRO A 3 -4.19 -16.32 -0.52
CA PRO A 3 -5.25 -15.35 -0.32
C PRO A 3 -5.31 -14.37 -1.50
N ALA A 4 -6.51 -13.89 -1.83
CA ALA A 4 -6.66 -12.81 -2.80
C ALA A 4 -5.97 -11.56 -2.26
N THR A 5 -5.24 -10.85 -3.11
CA THR A 5 -4.51 -9.62 -2.73
C THR A 5 -5.00 -8.45 -3.55
N CYS A 6 -5.07 -7.27 -2.92
CA CYS A 6 -5.48 -6.05 -3.60
C CYS A 6 -4.50 -5.74 -4.74
N ALA A 7 -5.03 -5.51 -5.94
CA ALA A 7 -4.21 -5.23 -7.12
C ALA A 7 -3.42 -3.90 -7.05
N ILE A 8 -3.75 -3.02 -6.11
CA ILE A 8 -3.10 -1.71 -5.90
C ILE A 8 -2.08 -1.78 -4.76
N CYS A 9 -2.52 -2.03 -3.51
CA CYS A 9 -1.67 -1.98 -2.33
C CYS A 9 -1.07 -3.34 -1.91
N GLY A 10 -1.52 -4.45 -2.52
CA GLY A 10 -1.03 -5.79 -2.20
C GLY A 10 -1.55 -6.38 -0.89
N GLN A 11 -2.40 -5.68 -0.12
CA GLN A 11 -2.97 -6.22 1.11
C GLN A 11 -3.79 -7.50 0.84
N PRO A 12 -3.60 -8.56 1.64
CA PRO A 12 -4.38 -9.78 1.52
C PRO A 12 -5.82 -9.57 2.03
N LEU A 13 -6.75 -10.38 1.50
CA LEU A 13 -8.15 -10.42 1.92
C LEU A 13 -8.32 -10.72 3.42
N ASP A 14 -7.46 -11.57 3.99
CA ASP A 14 -7.53 -11.99 5.40
C ASP A 14 -7.24 -10.86 6.41
N ASP A 15 -6.59 -9.77 5.99
CA ASP A 15 -6.32 -8.59 6.85
C ASP A 15 -7.48 -7.57 6.87
N ALA A 16 -8.62 -7.88 6.23
CA ALA A 16 -9.82 -7.06 6.34
C ALA A 16 -10.38 -7.15 7.77
N ALA A 17 -10.01 -6.18 8.61
CA ALA A 17 -10.64 -5.94 9.91
C ALA A 17 -12.17 -6.00 9.78
N GLU A 18 -12.82 -6.62 10.77
CA GLU A 18 -14.26 -6.94 10.77
C GLU A 18 -15.11 -5.82 10.13
N GLY A 19 -15.67 -6.10 8.95
CA GLY A 19 -16.59 -5.19 8.24
C GLY A 19 -16.05 -4.46 7.01
N ALA A 20 -14.75 -4.49 6.72
CA ALA A 20 -14.16 -3.85 5.54
C ALA A 20 -13.83 -4.86 4.43
N TYR A 21 -14.83 -5.58 3.93
CA TYR A 21 -14.63 -6.57 2.87
C TYR A 21 -14.33 -5.87 1.53
N GLY A 22 -13.19 -6.20 0.94
CA GLY A 22 -12.93 -5.89 -0.47
C GLY A 22 -13.79 -6.76 -1.40
N ASP A 23 -13.74 -6.46 -2.69
CA ASP A 23 -14.57 -7.13 -3.68
C ASP A 23 -13.81 -7.34 -4.99
N TRP A 24 -14.29 -8.29 -5.79
CA TRP A 24 -13.77 -8.54 -7.13
C TRP A 24 -14.44 -7.61 -8.13
N VAL A 25 -13.64 -6.95 -8.97
CA VAL A 25 -14.13 -6.06 -10.03
C VAL A 25 -13.82 -6.70 -11.36
N ALA A 26 -14.88 -6.91 -12.15
CA ALA A 26 -14.79 -7.28 -13.55
C ALA A 26 -14.62 -6.03 -14.41
N PHE A 27 -13.62 -6.06 -15.28
CA PHE A 27 -13.27 -5.01 -16.23
C PHE A 27 -13.82 -5.33 -17.64
N ALA A 28 -13.66 -4.42 -18.59
CA ALA A 28 -14.23 -4.56 -19.94
C ALA A 28 -13.66 -5.74 -20.74
N ASP A 29 -12.45 -6.20 -20.41
CA ASP A 29 -11.82 -7.41 -20.99
C ASP A 29 -12.18 -8.69 -20.22
N HIS A 30 -13.07 -8.61 -19.22
CA HIS A 30 -13.56 -9.80 -18.53
C HIS A 30 -14.57 -10.55 -19.38
N ASP A 31 -14.15 -11.69 -19.91
CA ASP A 31 -15.03 -12.59 -20.62
C ASP A 31 -15.75 -13.50 -19.61
N ASN A 32 -17.03 -13.19 -19.33
CA ASN A 32 -17.86 -13.94 -18.39
C ASN A 32 -18.34 -15.29 -18.96
N HIS A 33 -17.99 -15.60 -20.21
CA HIS A 33 -18.38 -16.82 -20.93
C HIS A 33 -17.27 -17.88 -20.91
N THR A 34 -16.05 -17.48 -20.57
CA THR A 34 -14.91 -18.37 -20.44
C THR A 34 -14.78 -18.76 -18.97
N LEU A 35 -15.33 -19.91 -18.59
CA LEU A 35 -15.06 -20.50 -17.28
C LEU A 35 -13.53 -20.65 -17.14
N PRO A 36 -12.86 -19.90 -16.23
CA PRO A 36 -11.44 -20.03 -16.07
C PRO A 36 -11.15 -21.45 -15.60
N GLU A 37 -10.14 -22.11 -16.20
CA GLU A 37 -9.66 -23.37 -15.66
C GLU A 37 -9.29 -23.19 -14.18
N PRO A 38 -9.54 -24.18 -13.32
CA PRO A 38 -9.21 -24.10 -11.90
C PRO A 38 -7.70 -23.84 -11.73
N GLY A 39 -7.35 -22.60 -11.35
CA GLY A 39 -5.96 -22.14 -11.22
C GLY A 39 -5.55 -21.06 -12.22
N SER A 40 -6.36 -20.77 -13.23
CA SER A 40 -6.11 -19.69 -14.19
C SER A 40 -6.73 -18.38 -13.68
N ARG A 41 -5.92 -17.31 -13.60
CA ARG A 41 -6.44 -15.96 -13.36
C ARG A 41 -7.35 -15.61 -14.53
N ALA A 42 -8.66 -15.49 -14.29
CA ALA A 42 -9.58 -15.00 -15.30
C ALA A 42 -9.10 -13.62 -15.77
N PRO A 43 -8.81 -13.43 -17.08
CA PRO A 43 -8.48 -12.13 -17.60
C PRO A 43 -9.63 -11.16 -17.31
N GLY A 44 -9.29 -9.88 -17.09
CA GLY A 44 -10.29 -8.88 -16.77
C GLY A 44 -10.84 -8.89 -15.34
N LEU A 45 -10.39 -9.78 -14.43
CA LEU A 45 -10.90 -9.84 -13.05
C LEU A 45 -9.78 -9.55 -12.03
N ALA A 46 -10.01 -8.62 -11.10
CA ALA A 46 -9.05 -8.33 -10.02
C ALA A 46 -9.75 -7.99 -8.69
N TYR A 47 -9.10 -8.33 -7.58
CA TYR A 47 -9.57 -8.02 -6.23
C TYR A 47 -9.04 -6.67 -5.74
N PHE A 48 -9.89 -5.92 -5.04
CA PHE A 48 -9.55 -4.64 -4.43
C PHE A 48 -10.04 -4.57 -2.99
N CYS A 49 -9.24 -4.02 -2.08
CA CYS A 49 -9.69 -3.74 -0.71
C CYS A 49 -10.76 -2.63 -0.69
N ALA A 50 -11.49 -2.51 0.43
CA ALA A 50 -12.59 -1.55 0.56
C ALA A 50 -12.21 -0.10 0.21
N GLU A 51 -10.99 0.32 0.56
CA GLU A 51 -10.46 1.65 0.25
C GLU A 51 -10.32 1.91 -1.27
N HIS A 52 -9.89 0.90 -2.02
CA HIS A 52 -9.58 1.01 -3.44
C HIS A 52 -10.73 0.58 -4.36
N LEU A 53 -11.76 -0.05 -3.78
CA LEU A 53 -12.88 -0.62 -4.52
C LEU A 53 -13.68 0.44 -5.30
N ALA A 54 -13.94 1.60 -4.69
CA ALA A 54 -14.69 2.67 -5.34
C ALA A 54 -13.97 3.17 -6.62
N LEU A 55 -12.67 3.42 -6.51
CA LEU A 55 -11.84 3.87 -7.63
C LEU A 55 -11.74 2.82 -8.76
N ALA A 56 -11.72 1.53 -8.39
CA ALA A 56 -11.73 0.44 -9.35
C ALA A 56 -13.05 0.37 -10.13
N ARG A 57 -14.19 0.56 -9.45
CA ARG A 57 -15.53 0.55 -10.07
C ARG A 57 -15.72 1.67 -11.10
N GLU A 58 -15.18 2.85 -10.85
CA GLU A 58 -15.20 3.96 -11.83
C GLU A 58 -14.49 3.62 -13.15
N ARG A 59 -13.54 2.67 -13.11
CA ARG A 59 -12.72 2.26 -14.25
C ARG A 59 -13.09 0.89 -14.79
N ALA A 60 -14.22 0.31 -14.36
CA ALA A 60 -14.68 -1.00 -14.82
C ALA A 60 -14.87 -1.07 -16.35
N ALA A 61 -15.13 0.05 -17.00
CA ALA A 61 -15.24 0.13 -18.47
C ALA A 61 -13.90 0.06 -19.22
N TRP A 62 -12.76 0.06 -18.52
CA TRP A 62 -11.43 0.00 -19.13
C TRP A 62 -10.92 -1.44 -19.15
N ARG A 63 -9.86 -1.71 -19.90
CA ARG A 63 -9.14 -2.99 -19.80
C ARG A 63 -8.46 -3.08 -18.43
N CYS A 64 -8.52 -4.24 -17.78
CA CYS A 64 -8.02 -4.48 -16.43
C CYS A 64 -6.57 -4.03 -16.24
N HIS A 65 -5.69 -4.38 -17.18
CA HIS A 65 -4.29 -3.94 -17.14
C HIS A 65 -4.16 -2.41 -17.09
N ASP A 66 -4.88 -1.70 -17.95
CA ASP A 66 -4.81 -0.24 -18.06
C ASP A 66 -5.47 0.45 -16.86
N ALA A 67 -6.59 -0.10 -16.38
CA ALA A 67 -7.27 0.37 -15.19
C ALA A 67 -6.37 0.23 -13.95
N VAL A 68 -5.76 -0.95 -13.74
CA VAL A 68 -4.87 -1.20 -12.60
C VAL A 68 -3.62 -0.32 -12.67
N GLN A 69 -3.03 -0.12 -13.85
CA GLN A 69 -1.89 0.78 -14.01
C GLN A 69 -2.26 2.24 -13.69
N ALA A 70 -3.37 2.74 -14.24
CA ALA A 70 -3.84 4.09 -13.96
C ALA A 70 -4.15 4.29 -12.46
N LEU A 71 -4.72 3.28 -11.81
CA LEU A 71 -5.02 3.30 -10.38
C LEU A 71 -3.76 3.30 -9.50
N ARG A 72 -2.74 2.50 -9.87
CA ARG A 72 -1.44 2.51 -9.17
C ARG A 72 -0.74 3.85 -9.29
N LEU A 73 -0.76 4.47 -10.47
CA LEU A 73 -0.23 5.82 -10.66
C LEU A 73 -0.98 6.85 -9.82
N HIS A 74 -2.31 6.75 -9.75
CA HIS A 74 -3.12 7.63 -8.92
C HIS A 74 -2.83 7.46 -7.42
N ALA A 75 -2.76 6.23 -6.92
CA ALA A 75 -2.41 5.94 -5.53
C ALA A 75 -0.98 6.39 -5.18
N GLY A 76 -0.01 6.15 -6.07
CA GLY A 76 1.37 6.64 -5.92
C GLY A 76 1.46 8.17 -5.94
N ALA A 77 0.67 8.84 -6.79
CA ALA A 77 0.57 10.29 -6.82
C ALA A 77 -0.09 10.85 -5.54
N GLN A 78 -1.09 10.17 -4.98
CA GLN A 78 -1.69 10.53 -3.70
C GLN A 78 -0.71 10.32 -2.53
N ALA A 79 0.10 9.26 -2.54
CA ALA A 79 1.18 9.06 -1.56
C ALA A 79 2.28 10.14 -1.66
N ALA A 80 2.58 10.62 -2.86
CA ALA A 80 3.52 11.72 -3.09
C ALA A 80 2.92 13.12 -2.76
N SER A 81 1.59 13.25 -2.84
CA SER A 81 0.86 14.51 -2.57
C SER A 81 0.36 14.63 -1.13
N ALA A 82 0.43 13.55 -0.35
CA ALA A 82 0.28 13.65 1.10
C ALA A 82 1.37 14.59 1.62
N PRO A 83 1.04 15.63 2.41
CA PRO A 83 2.04 16.52 2.96
C PRO A 83 2.99 15.67 3.79
N GLN A 84 4.21 15.48 3.28
CA GLN A 84 5.31 14.94 4.05
C GLN A 84 5.52 15.89 5.22
N ALA A 85 4.90 15.59 6.36
CA ALA A 85 5.19 16.22 7.61
C ALA A 85 6.67 15.92 7.93
N LEU A 86 7.50 16.94 7.69
CA LEU A 86 8.87 17.10 8.18
C LEU A 86 9.83 15.93 7.93
N SER A 87 10.61 16.04 6.86
CA SER A 87 12.04 15.78 6.95
C SER A 87 12.76 17.01 6.46
N ALA A 88 12.85 18.01 7.36
CA ALA A 88 13.78 19.11 7.19
C ALA A 88 15.21 18.54 7.25
N PRO A 89 16.05 18.72 6.23
CA PRO A 89 17.48 18.43 6.38
C PRO A 89 18.04 19.46 7.36
N ALA A 90 18.46 19.00 8.54
CA ALA A 90 19.22 19.81 9.47
C ALA A 90 20.48 20.33 8.75
N PRO A 91 20.76 21.65 8.75
CA PRO A 91 21.99 22.16 8.17
C PRO A 91 23.18 21.67 9.00
N LEU A 92 24.00 20.80 8.37
CA LEU A 92 25.34 20.47 8.83
C LEU A 92 26.25 21.69 8.65
N ALA A 93 26.31 22.53 9.68
CA ALA A 93 27.43 23.41 9.99
C ALA A 93 27.71 23.15 11.48
N GLY A 94 28.78 22.46 11.86
CA GLY A 94 30.16 22.84 11.56
C GLY A 94 30.75 23.39 12.85
N ALA A 95 31.38 22.49 13.62
CA ALA A 95 32.41 22.70 14.64
C ALA A 95 32.32 23.92 15.58
N ALA A 96 32.05 23.65 16.87
CA ALA A 96 32.89 24.14 17.97
C ALA A 96 32.63 23.27 19.21
N GLU A 97 33.57 22.41 19.59
CA GLU A 97 34.53 22.60 20.68
C GLU A 97 33.96 22.20 22.06
N ALA A 98 34.80 21.47 22.79
CA ALA A 98 34.56 20.76 24.02
C ALA A 98 33.79 21.54 25.11
N ASP A 99 32.88 20.84 25.81
CA ASP A 99 32.92 20.87 27.27
C ASP A 99 32.28 19.62 27.89
N LEU A 100 32.91 19.20 28.99
CA LEU A 100 32.73 18.02 29.82
C LEU A 100 31.28 17.65 30.19
N ALA A 101 30.93 16.38 29.97
CA ALA A 101 30.42 15.50 31.03
C ALA A 101 30.42 14.03 30.57
N PRO A 102 31.05 13.09 31.28
CA PRO A 102 30.83 11.67 31.01
C PRO A 102 29.38 11.33 31.40
N GLN A 103 28.53 11.08 30.40
CA GLN A 103 27.24 10.45 30.64
C GLN A 103 27.49 9.04 31.16
N SER A 104 27.44 8.88 32.48
CA SER A 104 27.50 7.56 33.12
C SER A 104 26.43 6.66 32.51
N PRO A 105 26.79 5.47 32.02
CA PRO A 105 25.81 4.56 31.45
C PRO A 105 24.85 4.07 32.55
N TRP A 106 23.58 3.94 32.17
CA TRP A 106 22.42 3.65 33.04
C TRP A 106 22.58 2.40 33.93
N TRP A 107 23.53 1.51 33.64
CA TRP A 107 23.81 0.30 34.42
C TRP A 107 24.53 0.55 35.75
N GLN A 108 25.14 1.73 35.98
CA GLN A 108 25.77 2.07 37.28
C GLN A 108 24.80 2.59 38.36
N ARG A 109 23.48 2.65 38.11
CA ARG A 109 22.49 3.12 39.11
C ARG A 109 21.98 2.06 40.09
N TRP A 110 22.46 0.81 40.02
CA TRP A 110 21.86 -0.31 40.76
C TRP A 110 22.77 -1.00 41.80
N TRP A 111 24.03 -0.58 41.93
CA TRP A 111 25.01 -1.08 42.90
C TRP A 111 25.77 0.18 43.36
N GLY A 112 25.74 0.63 44.62
CA GLY A 112 26.18 -0.14 45.79
C GLY A 112 27.68 0.07 45.92
#